data_AF-I1BN27-F1
#
_entry.id   AF-I1BN27-F1
#
_cell.length_a   1.000
_cell.length_b   1.000
_cell.length_c   1.000
_cell.angle_alpha   90.00
_cell.angle_beta   90.00
_cell.angle_gamma   90.00
#
_symmetry.space_group_name_H-M   'P 1'
#
loop_
_entity.id
_entity.type
_entity.pdbx_description
1 polymer ?
#
loop_
_entity_poly.entity_id
_entity_poly.type
_entity_poly.pdbx_seq_one_letter_code
_entity_poly.pdbx_strand_id
1 'polypeptide(L)'
;MSPVLIDFSDGTKVNNTINKESSDINKLYLNMMNVIAGLPANVFKKTFCACFYDDKIYFEELFIHKQKYYRKTHTSFRCPTTPRLLIEYIKQIVKILQWKEAIVNLTLEFEE
;
A
#
# COMPACT_ATOMS: atom_id res chain seq x y z
N MET A 1 -5.58 -5.32 -16.58
CA MET A 1 -5.99 -5.37 -15.16
C MET A 1 -4.78 -5.07 -14.27
N SER A 2 -4.83 -4.00 -13.46
CA SER A 2 -3.78 -3.74 -12.45
C SER A 2 -4.14 -4.47 -11.16
N PRO A 3 -3.27 -5.34 -10.62
CA PRO A 3 -3.57 -6.04 -9.40
C PRO A 3 -3.52 -5.09 -8.20
N VAL A 4 -4.61 -5.08 -7.43
CA VAL A 4 -4.68 -4.39 -6.14
C VAL A 4 -4.31 -5.39 -5.06
N LEU A 5 -3.17 -5.19 -4.41
CA LEU A 5 -2.66 -6.06 -3.35
C LEU A 5 -2.74 -5.31 -2.02
N ILE A 6 -3.88 -5.41 -1.34
CA ILE A 6 -4.01 -4.88 0.02
C ILE A 6 -3.47 -5.94 0.97
N ASP A 7 -2.17 -5.86 1.27
CA ASP A 7 -1.51 -6.72 2.24
C ASP A 7 -1.28 -5.93 3.54
N PHE A 8 -1.79 -6.45 4.66
CA PHE A 8 -1.65 -5.83 5.97
C PHE A 8 -0.45 -6.47 6.67
N SER A 9 0.59 -5.69 6.91
CA SER A 9 1.75 -6.16 7.69
C SER A 9 1.35 -6.39 9.15
N ASP A 10 1.23 -7.66 9.57
CA ASP A 10 0.98 -8.05 10.95
C ASP A 10 2.25 -7.92 11.80
N GLY A 11 2.41 -6.76 12.42
CA GLY A 11 3.53 -6.41 13.26
C GLY A 11 3.10 -5.81 14.59
N THR A 12 2.39 -6.57 15.44
CA THR A 12 2.17 -6.12 16.82
C THR A 12 3.52 -5.99 17.54
N LYS A 13 3.82 -4.79 18.08
CA LYS A 13 5.08 -4.44 18.79
C LYS A 13 5.38 -5.29 20.04
N VAL A 14 4.57 -6.29 20.36
CA VAL A 14 4.81 -7.19 21.49
C VAL A 14 6.07 -8.04 21.26
N ASN A 15 6.44 -8.32 20.00
CA ASN A 15 7.65 -9.09 19.65
C ASN A 15 8.40 -8.59 18.38
N ASN A 16 8.08 -7.40 17.85
CA ASN A 16 8.71 -6.88 16.64
C ASN A 16 10.01 -6.12 16.97
N THR A 17 11.15 -6.73 16.66
CA THR A 17 12.42 -5.99 16.51
C THR A 17 12.39 -5.18 15.21
N ILE A 18 13.16 -4.10 15.12
CA ILE A 18 13.34 -3.27 13.90
C ILE A 18 13.63 -4.15 12.67
N ASN A 19 14.35 -5.26 12.88
CA ASN A 19 14.70 -6.22 11.84
C ASN A 19 13.49 -6.94 11.24
N LYS A 20 12.46 -7.24 12.04
CA LYS A 20 11.25 -7.94 11.57
C LYS A 20 10.37 -7.01 10.72
N GLU A 21 10.18 -5.77 11.17
CA GLU A 21 9.46 -4.74 10.40
C GLU A 21 10.11 -4.51 9.03
N SER A 22 11.44 -4.33 8.99
CA SER A 22 12.17 -4.20 7.73
C SER A 22 12.04 -5.45 6.84
N SER A 23 12.10 -6.65 7.43
CA SER A 23 11.93 -7.91 6.69
C SER A 23 10.55 -8.02 6.04
N ASP A 24 9.49 -7.69 6.77
CA ASP A 24 8.12 -7.81 6.27
C ASP A 24 7.81 -6.77 5.19
N ILE A 25 8.30 -5.54 5.34
CA ILE A 25 8.25 -4.51 4.29
C ILE A 25 8.99 -4.97 3.02
N ASN A 26 10.18 -5.56 3.17
CA ASN A 26 10.95 -6.06 2.03
C ASN A 26 10.23 -7.21 1.31
N LYS A 27 9.62 -8.15 2.05
CA LYS A 27 8.82 -9.24 1.46
C LYS A 27 7.62 -8.69 0.70
N LEU A 28 6.93 -7.70 1.26
CA LEU A 28 5.78 -7.06 0.62
C LEU A 28 6.18 -6.48 -0.74
N TYR A 29 7.19 -5.61 -0.80
CA TYR A 29 7.58 -5.04 -2.10
C TYR A 29 8.19 -6.06 -3.04
N LEU A 30 8.89 -7.09 -2.54
CA LEU A 30 9.38 -8.18 -3.38
C LEU A 30 8.21 -8.91 -4.06
N ASN A 31 7.15 -9.20 -3.32
CA ASN A 31 5.94 -9.80 -3.87
C ASN A 31 5.27 -8.87 -4.89
N MET A 32 5.15 -7.57 -4.60
CA MET A 32 4.61 -6.59 -5.54
C MET A 32 5.45 -6.49 -6.83
N MET A 33 6.78 -6.52 -6.73
CA MET A 33 7.68 -6.56 -7.88
C MET A 33 7.47 -7.82 -8.71
N ASN A 34 7.34 -8.99 -8.08
CA ASN A 34 7.07 -10.26 -8.77
C ASN A 34 5.72 -10.23 -9.51
N VAL A 35 4.69 -9.67 -8.88
CA VAL A 35 3.38 -9.48 -9.51
C VAL A 35 3.52 -8.59 -10.74
N ILE A 36 4.18 -7.43 -10.63
CA ILE A 36 4.40 -6.52 -11.76
C ILE A 36 5.22 -7.20 -12.88
N ALA A 37 6.24 -7.98 -12.53
CA ALA A 37 7.08 -8.68 -13.49
C ALA A 37 6.30 -9.74 -14.28
N GLY A 38 5.31 -10.37 -13.65
CA GLY A 38 4.39 -11.32 -14.30
C GLY A 38 3.30 -10.68 -15.17
N LEU A 39 3.13 -9.35 -15.12
CA LEU A 39 2.11 -8.68 -15.94
C LEU A 39 2.54 -8.57 -17.42
N PRO A 40 1.58 -8.74 -18.36
CA PRO A 40 1.81 -8.50 -19.78
C PRO A 40 2.38 -7.11 -20.08
N ALA A 41 3.17 -7.00 -21.15
CA ALA A 41 3.84 -5.74 -21.52
C ALA A 41 2.87 -4.62 -21.90
N ASN A 42 1.66 -4.96 -22.36
CA ASN A 42 0.60 -4.02 -22.75
C ASN A 42 -0.26 -3.55 -21.57
N VAL A 43 0.03 -3.99 -20.34
CA VAL A 43 -0.71 -3.58 -19.14
C VAL A 43 0.14 -2.61 -18.31
N PHE A 44 -0.52 -1.63 -17.69
CA PHE A 44 0.13 -0.74 -16.73
C PHE A 44 0.77 -1.53 -15.58
N LYS A 45 2.07 -1.34 -15.44
CA LYS A 45 2.92 -2.04 -14.47
C LYS A 45 2.90 -1.34 -13.12
N LYS A 46 1.73 -1.32 -12.48
CA LYS A 46 1.49 -0.70 -11.17
C LYS A 46 0.70 -1.61 -10.23
N THR A 47 1.00 -1.51 -8.94
CA THR A 47 0.33 -2.21 -7.83
C THR A 47 0.16 -1.24 -6.68
N PHE A 48 -0.88 -1.45 -5.88
CA PHE A 48 -1.22 -0.60 -4.74
C PHE A 48 -1.22 -1.43 -3.47
N CYS A 49 -0.78 -0.86 -2.35
CA CYS A 49 -0.79 -1.51 -1.04
C CYS A 49 -1.08 -0.52 0.10
N ALA A 50 -1.46 -1.07 1.26
CA ALA A 50 -1.59 -0.32 2.49
C ALA A 50 -0.75 -1.00 3.58
N CYS A 51 0.38 -0.41 3.97
CA CYS A 51 1.36 -1.04 4.86
C CYS A 51 1.50 -0.28 6.19
N PHE A 52 1.82 -0.99 7.27
CA PHE A 52 1.98 -0.43 8.61
C PHE A 52 3.43 -0.54 9.09
N TYR A 53 4.06 0.62 9.34
CA TYR A 53 5.42 0.73 9.85
C TYR A 53 5.62 2.12 10.48
N ASP A 54 6.63 2.31 11.34
CA ASP A 54 6.87 3.61 12.02
C ASP A 54 5.62 4.22 12.70
N ASP A 55 4.78 3.38 13.32
CA ASP A 55 3.49 3.76 13.93
C ASP A 55 2.51 4.49 12.98
N LYS A 56 2.66 4.29 11.66
CA LYS A 56 1.83 4.89 10.62
C LYS A 56 1.35 3.82 9.64
N ILE A 57 0.17 4.07 9.09
CA ILE A 57 -0.40 3.33 7.98
C ILE A 57 -0.14 4.16 6.72
N TYR A 58 0.56 3.58 5.75
CA TYR A 58 0.91 4.18 4.48
C TYR A 58 0.05 3.59 3.38
N PHE A 59 -0.48 4.44 2.49
CA PHE A 59 -1.25 4.06 1.32
C PHE A 59 -0.43 4.39 0.09
N GLU A 60 0.03 3.36 -0.62
CA GLU A 60 1.14 3.47 -1.56
C GLU A 60 0.89 2.77 -2.89
N GLU A 61 1.67 3.19 -3.88
CA GLU A 61 1.78 2.59 -5.20
C GLU A 61 3.24 2.17 -5.46
N LEU A 62 3.41 0.99 -6.05
CA LEU A 62 4.65 0.56 -6.68
C LEU A 62 4.43 0.51 -8.19
N PHE A 63 5.25 1.20 -8.96
CA PHE A 63 5.17 1.24 -10.42
C PHE A 63 6.55 1.14 -11.09
N ILE A 64 6.57 0.71 -12.36
CA ILE A 64 7.78 0.69 -13.18
C ILE A 64 7.83 1.90 -14.11
N HIS A 65 8.99 2.57 -14.15
CA HIS A 65 9.32 3.56 -15.18
C HIS A 65 10.77 3.35 -15.62
N LYS A 66 11.04 3.33 -16.94
CA LYS A 66 12.40 3.12 -17.50
C LYS A 66 13.16 1.95 -16.84
N GLN A 67 12.47 0.81 -16.67
CA GLN A 67 13.01 -0.41 -16.04
C GLN A 67 13.41 -0.28 -14.56
N LYS A 68 13.02 0.79 -13.88
CA LYS A 68 13.23 0.98 -12.45
C LYS A 68 11.89 0.96 -11.71
N TYR A 69 11.90 0.38 -10.52
CA TYR A 69 10.76 0.39 -9.61
C TYR A 69 10.76 1.68 -8.79
N TYR A 70 9.59 2.28 -8.67
CA TYR A 70 9.36 3.49 -7.89
C TYR A 70 8.23 3.24 -6.90
N ARG A 71 8.45 3.67 -5.67
CA ARG A 71 7.45 3.72 -4.62
C ARG A 71 6.91 5.14 -4.50
N LYS A 72 5.59 5.28 -4.45
CA LYS A 72 4.90 6.55 -4.21
C LYS A 72 3.93 6.41 -3.05
N THR A 73 4.08 7.25 -2.04
CA THR A 73 3.10 7.38 -0.96
C THR A 73 2.03 8.39 -1.36
N HIS A 74 0.76 7.98 -1.37
CA HIS A 74 -0.37 8.87 -1.65
C HIS A 74 -0.83 9.59 -0.39
N THR A 75 -0.93 8.84 0.71
CA THR A 75 -1.29 9.40 2.01
C THR A 75 -0.76 8.50 3.12
N SER A 76 -0.66 9.05 4.32
CA SER A 76 -0.31 8.28 5.51
C SER A 76 -1.04 8.84 6.73
N PHE A 77 -1.37 7.95 7.66
CA PHE A 77 -2.04 8.32 8.90
C PHE A 77 -1.36 7.63 10.06
N ARG A 78 -1.25 8.33 11.19
CA ARG A 78 -0.78 7.69 12.42
C ARG A 78 -1.79 6.61 12.83
N CYS A 79 -1.29 5.43 13.18
CA CYS A 79 -2.15 4.38 13.72
C CYS A 79 -2.68 4.82 15.09
N PRO A 80 -4.00 4.76 15.33
CA PRO A 80 -4.57 5.24 16.58
C PRO A 80 -4.23 4.30 17.73
N THR A 81 -3.41 4.77 18.67
CA THR A 81 -3.04 4.03 19.89
C THR A 81 -3.86 4.42 21.11
N THR A 82 -4.73 5.42 20.97
CA THR A 82 -5.63 5.89 22.04
C THR A 82 -7.01 6.21 21.46
N PRO A 83 -8.08 6.19 22.28
CA PRO A 83 -9.42 6.57 21.82
C PRO A 83 -9.48 7.97 21.19
N ARG A 84 -8.69 8.92 21.70
CA ARG A 84 -8.61 10.27 21.13
C ARG A 84 -8.02 10.26 19.72
N LEU A 85 -6.92 9.53 19.51
CA LEU A 85 -6.32 9.36 18.20
C LEU A 85 -7.24 8.58 17.25
N LEU A 86 -8.06 7.65 17.78
CA LEU A 86 -9.06 6.94 16.98
C LEU A 86 -10.13 7.88 16.42
N ILE A 87 -10.61 8.84 17.23
CA ILE A 87 -11.55 9.87 16.77
C ILE A 87 -10.93 10.72 15.65
N GLU A 88 -9.65 11.08 15.78
CA GLU A 88 -8.92 11.81 14.73
C GLU A 88 -8.72 10.97 13.46
N TYR A 89 -8.42 9.68 13.61
CA TYR A 89 -8.30 8.73 12.52
C TYR A 89 -9.61 8.54 11.75
N ILE A 90 -10.74 8.47 12.46
CA ILE A 90 -12.08 8.36 11.83
C ILE A 90 -12.34 9.51 10.86
N LYS A 91 -11.85 10.73 11.16
CA LYS A 91 -11.97 11.88 10.25
C LYS A 91 -11.21 11.68 8.93
N GLN A 92 -10.25 10.76 8.88
CA GLN A 92 -9.48 10.44 7.67
C GLN A 92 -10.12 9.34 6.81
N ILE A 93 -11.15 8.63 7.32
CA ILE A 93 -11.81 7.53 6.60
C ILE A 93 -12.28 7.97 5.20
N VAL A 94 -12.81 9.19 5.08
CA VAL A 94 -13.24 9.75 3.79
C VAL A 94 -12.09 9.73 2.77
N LYS A 95 -10.87 10.11 3.15
CA LYS A 95 -9.70 10.09 2.26
C LYS A 95 -9.28 8.67 1.89
N ILE A 96 -9.38 7.73 2.84
CA ILE A 96 -9.08 6.31 2.61
C ILE A 96 -10.07 5.72 1.59
N LEU A 97 -11.35 6.04 1.74
CA LEU A 97 -12.39 5.62 0.80
C LEU A 97 -12.18 6.23 -0.59
N GLN A 98 -11.85 7.52 -0.67
CA GLN A 98 -11.52 8.20 -1.93
C GLN A 98 -10.31 7.56 -2.62
N TRP A 99 -9.26 7.20 -1.86
CA TRP A 99 -8.10 6.51 -2.42
C TRP A 99 -8.47 5.13 -2.98
N LYS A 100 -9.26 4.35 -2.22
CA LYS A 100 -9.76 3.05 -2.67
C LYS A 100 -10.59 3.20 -3.95
N GLU A 101 -11.52 4.15 -3.98
CA GLU A 101 -12.39 4.41 -5.11
C GLU A 101 -11.60 4.84 -6.35
N ALA A 102 -10.58 5.70 -6.18
CA ALA A 102 -9.68 6.08 -7.26
C ALA A 102 -8.93 4.87 -7.85
N ILE A 103 -8.50 3.92 -7.02
CA ILE A 103 -7.86 2.68 -7.49
C ILE A 103 -8.84 1.79 -8.24
N VAL A 104 -10.08 1.65 -7.75
CA VAL A 104 -11.12 0.88 -8.42
C VAL A 104 -11.44 1.48 -9.78
N ASN A 105 -11.69 2.79 -9.85
CA ASN A 105 -11.98 3.48 -11.11
C ASN A 105 -10.82 3.35 -12.08
N LEU A 106 -9.58 3.55 -11.60
CA LEU A 106 -8.39 3.33 -12.42
C LEU A 106 -8.30 1.89 -12.92
N THR A 107 -8.80 0.90 -12.20
CA THR A 107 -8.78 -0.50 -12.64
C THR A 107 -9.86 -0.79 -13.66
N LEU A 108 -11.04 -0.18 -13.51
CA LEU A 108 -12.22 -0.32 -14.39
C LEU A 108 -12.08 0.48 -15.70
N GLU A 109 -11.47 1.66 -15.68
CA GLU A 109 -11.18 2.46 -16.89
C GLU A 109 -10.22 1.74 -17.87
N PHE A 110 -9.63 0.62 -17.47
CA PHE A 110 -8.85 -0.26 -18.36
C PHE A 110 -9.66 -1.46 -18.88
N GLU A 111 -10.98 -1.49 -18.71
CA GLU A 111 -11.90 -2.49 -19.28
C GLU A 111 -12.60 -2.01 -20.58
N GLU A 112 -12.48 -0.73 -20.96
CA GLU A 112 -12.89 -0.16 -22.26
C GLU A 112 -11.70 0.01 -23.23
#